data_AF-A0A1Y0I6F3-F1
#
_entry.id   AF-A0A1Y0I6F3-F1
#
_cell.length_a   1.000
_cell.length_b   1.000
_cell.length_c   1.000
_cell.angle_alpha   90.00
_cell.angle_beta   90.00
_cell.angle_gamma   90.00
#
_symmetry.space_group_name_H-M   'P 1'
#
loop_
_entity.id
_entity.type
_entity.pdbx_description
1 polymer ?
#
loop_
_entity_poly.entity_id
_entity_poly.type
_entity_poly.pdbx_seq_one_letter_code
_entity_poly.pdbx_strand_id
1 'polypeptide(L)'
;MRFATEYIVLHEDGKMPSEESFCPSIWAIDESDIDGDYYYDGIDGRWTSLTITLDDNKGKSSSLDVNTYREHNRNYEPSVCEADDLKRYIQYRKEGRFNANEKIKNIKKLCITSLCFESTDIGCYEEFLDTVYKFLKATEGCVVNFGELDADRFKEKYLSA
;
A
#
# COMPACT_ATOMS: atom_id res chain seq x y z
N MET A 1 -3.30 22.36 7.04
CA MET A 1 -2.42 21.73 6.03
C MET A 1 -3.03 20.38 5.71
N ARG A 2 -3.13 20.00 4.43
CA ARG A 2 -3.61 18.67 4.03
C ARG A 2 -2.41 17.87 3.56
N PHE A 3 -2.23 16.70 4.13
CA PHE A 3 -1.28 15.69 3.70
C PHE A 3 -2.01 14.80 2.70
N ALA A 4 -1.50 14.71 1.49
CA ALA A 4 -1.96 13.76 0.48
C ALA A 4 -0.72 13.09 -0.10
N THR A 5 -0.61 11.77 0.04
CA THR A 5 0.59 11.03 -0.36
C THR A 5 0.19 9.64 -0.82
N GLU A 6 0.76 9.25 -1.96
CA GLU A 6 0.58 7.92 -2.52
C GLU A 6 1.95 7.24 -2.62
N TYR A 7 2.10 6.05 -2.07
CA TYR A 7 3.29 5.21 -2.27
C TYR A 7 2.97 4.04 -3.20
N ILE A 8 3.70 3.94 -4.31
CA ILE A 8 3.59 2.81 -5.23
C ILE A 8 4.65 1.78 -4.91
N VAL A 9 4.22 0.58 -4.54
CA VAL A 9 5.08 -0.52 -4.12
C VAL A 9 5.07 -1.62 -5.17
N LEU A 10 6.25 -2.03 -5.64
CA LEU A 10 6.44 -3.28 -6.41
C LEU A 10 6.86 -4.39 -5.45
N HIS A 11 6.16 -5.52 -5.50
CA HIS A 11 6.45 -6.68 -4.66
C HIS A 11 6.04 -8.00 -5.35
N GLU A 12 6.45 -9.13 -4.75
CA GLU A 12 6.04 -10.46 -5.18
C GLU A 12 4.57 -10.73 -4.80
N ASP A 13 3.85 -11.47 -5.65
CA ASP A 13 2.50 -11.95 -5.34
C ASP A 13 2.51 -12.89 -4.14
N GLY A 14 1.79 -12.50 -3.10
CA GLY A 14 1.82 -13.16 -1.81
C GLY A 14 0.71 -12.67 -0.89
N LYS A 15 0.73 -13.18 0.34
CA LYS A 15 -0.16 -12.71 1.39
C LYS A 15 0.20 -11.27 1.74
N MET A 16 -0.81 -10.44 1.87
CA MET A 16 -0.72 -9.10 2.40
C MET A 16 -0.63 -9.14 3.94
N PRO A 17 -0.17 -8.05 4.59
CA PRO A 17 -0.14 -8.01 6.04
C PRO A 17 -1.54 -8.15 6.64
N SER A 18 -1.62 -8.68 7.86
CA SER A 18 -2.85 -8.74 8.65
C SER A 18 -3.20 -7.39 9.28
N GLU A 19 -4.46 -7.24 9.69
CA GLU A 19 -4.97 -6.20 10.59
C GLU A 19 -3.99 -5.81 11.70
N GLU A 20 -3.52 -6.80 12.46
CA GLU A 20 -2.62 -6.58 13.61
C GLU A 20 -1.29 -5.93 13.21
N SER A 21 -0.89 -6.08 11.94
CA SER A 21 0.39 -5.61 11.42
C SER A 21 0.27 -4.36 10.52
N PHE A 22 -0.92 -3.93 10.14
CA PHE A 22 -1.13 -2.86 9.15
C PHE A 22 -2.12 -1.86 9.72
N CYS A 23 -1.73 -0.61 10.01
CA CYS A 23 -2.60 0.37 10.69
C CYS A 23 -3.25 -0.12 12.01
N PRO A 24 -2.52 -0.73 12.97
CA PRO A 24 -3.12 -1.35 14.15
C PRO A 24 -3.92 -0.39 15.04
N SER A 25 -3.61 0.91 15.05
CA SER A 25 -4.37 1.86 15.87
C SER A 25 -5.76 2.12 15.28
N ILE A 26 -5.90 2.05 13.95
CA ILE A 26 -7.16 2.28 13.25
C ILE A 26 -8.14 1.13 13.50
N TRP A 27 -7.68 -0.12 13.44
CA TRP A 27 -8.52 -1.29 13.73
C TRP A 27 -9.05 -1.32 15.16
N ALA A 28 -8.44 -0.57 16.07
CA ALA A 28 -8.87 -0.44 17.46
C ALA A 28 -9.93 0.66 17.67
N ILE A 29 -10.30 1.41 16.63
CA ILE A 29 -11.29 2.50 16.70
C ILE A 29 -12.66 1.98 16.27
N ASP A 30 -13.62 1.99 17.20
CA ASP A 30 -15.02 1.55 16.97
C ASP A 30 -15.76 2.39 15.90
N GLU A 31 -15.29 3.60 15.60
CA GLU A 31 -15.90 4.55 14.64
C GLU A 31 -15.22 4.54 13.24
N SER A 32 -14.41 3.52 12.93
CA SER A 32 -13.80 3.39 11.60
C SER A 32 -14.78 2.78 10.57
N ASP A 33 -14.83 3.36 9.37
CA ASP A 33 -15.51 2.76 8.21
C ASP A 33 -14.48 2.06 7.34
N ILE A 34 -14.62 0.74 7.22
CA ILE A 34 -13.67 -0.12 6.52
C ILE A 34 -14.42 -0.89 5.43
N ASP A 35 -14.02 -0.66 4.18
CA ASP A 35 -14.58 -1.32 3.01
C ASP A 35 -13.45 -1.98 2.19
N GLY A 36 -13.79 -3.00 1.41
CA GLY A 36 -12.86 -3.72 0.55
C GLY A 36 -12.99 -5.23 0.64
N ASP A 37 -12.27 -5.91 -0.25
CA ASP A 37 -12.24 -7.37 -0.27
C ASP A 37 -11.35 -7.96 0.83
N TYR A 38 -10.69 -7.14 1.64
CA TYR A 38 -9.90 -7.52 2.80
C TYR A 38 -10.57 -8.57 3.71
N TYR A 39 -11.88 -8.45 3.93
CA TYR A 39 -12.65 -9.36 4.79
C TYR A 39 -13.26 -10.56 4.08
N TYR A 40 -13.05 -10.71 2.77
CA TYR A 40 -13.75 -11.73 2.00
C TYR A 40 -13.15 -13.12 2.27
N ASP A 41 -14.02 -14.07 2.60
CA ASP A 41 -13.62 -15.47 2.71
C ASP A 41 -13.08 -16.00 1.38
N GLY A 42 -12.00 -16.79 1.45
CA GLY A 42 -11.43 -17.47 0.27
C GLY A 42 -10.45 -16.64 -0.56
N ILE A 43 -10.08 -15.43 -0.12
CA ILE A 43 -9.02 -14.62 -0.78
C ILE A 43 -7.59 -15.02 -0.35
N ASP A 44 -7.46 -15.93 0.62
CA ASP A 44 -6.18 -16.43 1.16
C ASP A 44 -5.20 -15.33 1.64
N GLY A 45 -5.72 -14.19 2.10
CA GLY A 45 -4.93 -13.01 2.47
C GLY A 45 -4.34 -12.24 1.28
N ARG A 46 -4.86 -12.42 0.07
CA ARG A 46 -4.45 -11.71 -1.16
C ARG A 46 -5.48 -10.68 -1.61
N TRP A 47 -5.98 -9.89 -0.66
CA TRP A 47 -6.91 -8.81 -0.94
C TRP A 47 -6.36 -7.81 -1.97
N THR A 48 -7.26 -7.13 -2.66
CA THR A 48 -6.99 -6.15 -3.72
C THR A 48 -7.38 -4.74 -3.36
N SER A 49 -8.39 -4.57 -2.51
CA SER A 49 -8.87 -3.26 -2.11
C SER A 49 -9.07 -3.22 -0.60
N LEU A 50 -8.68 -2.09 -0.03
CA LEU A 50 -8.96 -1.73 1.35
C LEU A 50 -9.07 -0.22 1.42
N THR A 51 -10.24 0.27 1.79
CA THR A 51 -10.48 1.67 2.12
C THR A 51 -10.78 1.74 3.60
N ILE A 52 -10.02 2.57 4.30
CA ILE A 52 -10.20 2.88 5.71
C ILE A 52 -10.48 4.37 5.82
N THR A 53 -11.64 4.73 6.33
CA THR A 53 -11.99 6.11 6.64
C THR A 53 -12.07 6.31 8.15
N LEU A 54 -11.33 7.30 8.64
CA LEU A 54 -11.37 7.77 10.01
C LEU A 54 -12.06 9.13 10.04
N ASP A 55 -13.30 9.16 10.50
CA ASP A 55 -13.98 10.40 10.79
C ASP A 55 -13.73 10.80 12.24
N ASP A 56 -13.18 11.99 12.45
CA ASP A 56 -13.17 12.59 13.77
C ASP A 56 -14.51 13.30 14.05
N ASN A 57 -14.92 13.29 15.33
CA ASN A 57 -16.10 14.00 15.82
C ASN A 57 -16.04 15.54 15.64
N LYS A 58 -15.02 16.07 14.96
CA LYS A 58 -14.80 17.49 14.65
C LYS A 58 -14.84 17.78 13.15
N GLY A 59 -15.22 16.81 12.31
CA GLY A 59 -15.37 16.97 10.86
C GLY A 59 -14.07 16.91 10.08
N LYS A 60 -13.00 16.35 10.65
CA LYS A 60 -11.79 15.96 9.91
C LYS A 60 -11.91 14.49 9.54
N SER A 61 -11.78 14.20 8.25
CA SER A 61 -11.65 12.85 7.74
C SER A 61 -10.18 12.57 7.40
N SER A 62 -9.71 11.38 7.77
CA SER A 62 -8.51 10.79 7.19
C SER A 62 -8.90 9.54 6.41
N SER A 63 -8.29 9.30 5.26
CA SER A 63 -8.53 8.08 4.49
C SER A 63 -7.21 7.40 4.13
N LEU A 64 -7.22 6.07 4.20
CA LEU A 64 -6.21 5.20 3.62
C LEU A 64 -6.89 4.32 2.58
N ASP A 65 -6.47 4.46 1.33
CA ASP A 65 -6.91 3.63 0.21
C ASP A 65 -5.75 2.76 -0.25
N VAL A 66 -5.99 1.46 -0.31
CA VAL A 66 -5.01 0.48 -0.77
C VAL A 66 -5.57 -0.25 -1.96
N ASN A 67 -4.83 -0.26 -3.06
CA ASN A 67 -5.24 -0.90 -4.29
C ASN A 67 -4.09 -1.74 -4.85
N THR A 68 -4.31 -3.04 -5.07
CA THR A 68 -3.31 -3.96 -5.61
C THR A 68 -3.69 -4.50 -6.98
N TYR A 69 -2.81 -4.29 -7.95
CA TYR A 69 -2.84 -4.95 -9.24
C TYR A 69 -1.87 -6.16 -9.27
N ARG A 70 -2.35 -7.32 -9.72
CA ARG A 70 -1.56 -8.57 -9.84
C ARG A 70 -1.36 -8.95 -11.29
N GLU A 71 -0.12 -9.11 -11.74
CA GLU A 71 0.16 -9.45 -13.15
C GLU A 71 -0.34 -10.85 -13.52
N HIS A 72 -0.26 -11.82 -12.59
CA HIS A 72 -0.44 -13.24 -12.88
C HIS A 72 -1.69 -13.88 -12.27
N ASN A 73 -2.40 -13.20 -11.36
CA ASN A 73 -3.55 -13.76 -10.66
C ASN A 73 -4.73 -12.79 -10.70
N ARG A 74 -5.45 -12.83 -11.83
CA ARG A 74 -6.55 -11.91 -12.17
C ARG A 74 -7.92 -12.30 -11.58
N ASN A 75 -7.96 -13.28 -10.68
CA ASN A 75 -9.19 -13.58 -9.94
C ASN A 75 -9.58 -12.44 -8.98
N TYR A 76 -8.67 -11.47 -8.81
CA TYR A 76 -8.81 -10.29 -7.96
C TYR A 76 -8.35 -9.06 -8.75
N GLU A 77 -9.19 -8.54 -9.65
CA GLU A 77 -8.94 -7.26 -10.33
C GLU A 77 -9.63 -6.12 -9.54
N PRO A 78 -8.92 -5.03 -9.19
CA PRO A 78 -9.55 -3.85 -8.58
C PRO A 78 -10.48 -3.16 -9.60
N SER A 79 -11.33 -2.26 -9.10
CA SER A 79 -12.24 -1.42 -9.90
C SER A 79 -11.51 -0.81 -11.12
N VAL A 80 -12.17 -0.83 -12.28
CA VAL A 80 -11.59 -0.63 -13.64
C VAL A 80 -10.65 0.58 -13.79
N CYS A 81 -10.82 1.67 -13.03
CA CYS A 81 -10.01 2.88 -13.16
C CYS A 81 -8.66 2.84 -12.44
N GLU A 82 -8.56 2.20 -11.26
CA GLU A 82 -7.31 2.15 -10.46
C GLU A 82 -6.33 1.11 -11.03
N ALA A 83 -6.87 0.10 -11.71
CA ALA A 83 -6.09 -0.95 -12.37
C ALA A 83 -5.18 -0.40 -13.48
N ASP A 84 -5.60 0.63 -14.22
CA ASP A 84 -4.87 1.12 -15.39
C ASP A 84 -3.60 1.92 -15.02
N ASP A 85 -3.66 2.73 -13.97
CA ASP A 85 -2.50 3.49 -13.50
C ASP A 85 -1.43 2.56 -12.88
N LEU A 86 -1.85 1.55 -12.11
CA LEU A 86 -0.93 0.57 -11.54
C LEU A 86 -0.31 -0.33 -12.62
N LYS A 87 -1.08 -0.71 -13.64
CA LYS A 87 -0.61 -1.52 -14.77
C LYS A 87 0.53 -0.84 -15.53
N ARG A 88 0.63 0.49 -15.53
CA ARG A 88 1.75 1.22 -16.14
C ARG A 88 3.11 0.84 -15.52
N TYR A 89 3.15 0.51 -14.23
CA TYR A 89 4.38 0.10 -13.56
C TYR A 89 4.90 -1.27 -14.02
N ILE A 90 4.02 -2.13 -14.55
CA ILE A 90 4.44 -3.37 -15.25
C ILE A 90 5.23 -3.01 -16.50
N GLN A 91 4.73 -2.05 -17.27
CA GLN A 91 5.40 -1.61 -18.48
C GLN A 91 6.76 -0.96 -18.14
N TYR A 92 6.83 -0.16 -17.07
CA TYR A 92 8.10 0.39 -16.58
C TYR A 92 9.11 -0.68 -16.19
N ARG A 93 8.67 -1.76 -15.55
CA ARG A 93 9.53 -2.91 -15.27
C ARG A 93 10.01 -3.59 -16.56
N LYS A 94 9.13 -3.81 -17.53
CA LYS A 94 9.46 -4.44 -18.84
C LYS A 94 10.44 -3.60 -19.66
N GLU A 95 10.35 -2.27 -19.55
CA GLU A 95 11.30 -1.33 -20.15
C GLU A 95 12.66 -1.27 -19.43
N GLY A 96 12.82 -2.00 -18.31
CA GLY A 96 14.06 -2.08 -17.56
C GLY A 96 14.33 -0.86 -16.68
N ARG A 97 13.33 -0.02 -16.39
CA ARG A 97 13.50 1.19 -15.58
C ARG A 97 14.00 0.92 -14.16
N PHE A 98 13.74 -0.29 -13.65
CA PHE A 98 14.12 -0.73 -12.31
C PHE A 98 15.24 -1.79 -12.32
N ASN A 99 15.97 -1.97 -13.43
CA ASN A 99 16.97 -3.03 -13.57
C ASN A 99 18.18 -2.89 -12.63
N ALA A 100 18.42 -1.69 -12.10
CA ALA A 100 19.47 -1.44 -11.12
C ALA A 100 19.13 -2.00 -9.72
N ASN A 101 17.84 -2.20 -9.43
CA ASN A 101 17.38 -2.76 -8.18
C ASN A 101 17.11 -4.26 -8.35
N GLU A 102 18.04 -5.07 -7.85
CA GLU A 102 17.98 -6.52 -7.93
C GLU A 102 16.74 -7.09 -7.23
N LYS A 103 16.18 -6.45 -6.19
CA LYS A 103 14.93 -6.92 -5.57
C LYS A 103 13.78 -6.84 -6.58
N ILE A 104 13.58 -5.68 -7.20
CA ILE A 104 12.50 -5.47 -8.18
C ILE A 104 12.70 -6.34 -9.43
N LYS A 105 13.95 -6.42 -9.90
CA LYS A 105 14.30 -7.22 -11.07
C LYS A 105 13.98 -8.71 -10.87
N ASN A 106 14.23 -9.26 -9.69
CA ASN A 106 14.08 -10.68 -9.40
C ASN A 106 12.65 -11.13 -9.01
N ILE A 107 11.67 -10.21 -8.92
CA ILE A 107 10.26 -10.55 -8.67
C ILE A 107 9.73 -11.49 -9.77
N LYS A 108 9.22 -12.67 -9.42
CA LYS A 108 8.75 -13.65 -10.43
C LYS A 108 7.31 -13.41 -10.83
N LYS A 109 6.43 -13.14 -9.85
CA LYS A 109 5.02 -12.82 -10.02
C LYS A 109 4.79 -11.41 -9.51
N LEU A 110 4.81 -10.45 -10.43
CA LEU A 110 4.75 -9.05 -10.05
C LEU A 110 3.37 -8.63 -9.53
N CYS A 111 3.38 -7.92 -8.42
CA CYS A 111 2.27 -7.14 -7.90
C CYS A 111 2.68 -5.68 -7.73
N ILE A 112 1.70 -4.79 -7.91
CA ILE A 112 1.83 -3.35 -7.75
C ILE A 112 0.74 -2.92 -6.80
N THR A 113 1.13 -2.34 -5.66
CA THR A 113 0.19 -1.84 -4.66
C THR A 113 0.35 -0.33 -4.53
N SER A 114 -0.76 0.40 -4.65
CA SER A 114 -0.86 1.79 -4.22
C SER A 114 -1.30 1.83 -2.77
N LEU A 115 -0.60 2.63 -1.97
CA LEU A 115 -0.95 3.01 -0.60
C LEU A 115 -1.19 4.53 -0.63
N CYS A 116 -2.43 4.95 -0.78
CA CYS A 116 -2.82 6.35 -0.86
C CYS A 116 -3.39 6.82 0.47
N PHE A 117 -2.96 7.98 0.95
CA PHE A 117 -3.40 8.53 2.22
C PHE A 117 -3.71 10.00 2.11
N GLU A 118 -4.83 10.40 2.70
CA GLU A 118 -5.22 11.79 2.85
C GLU A 118 -5.58 12.09 4.30
N SER A 119 -5.02 13.15 4.87
CA SER A 119 -5.36 13.61 6.22
C SER A 119 -5.07 15.09 6.43
N THR A 120 -5.66 15.66 7.46
CA THR A 120 -5.27 16.97 8.00
C THR A 120 -4.57 16.86 9.36
N ASP A 121 -4.43 15.65 9.89
CA ASP A 121 -3.80 15.35 11.17
C ASP A 121 -2.38 14.79 10.96
N ILE A 122 -1.42 15.37 11.67
CA ILE A 122 -0.01 14.96 11.55
C ILE A 122 0.25 13.60 12.20
N GLY A 123 -0.45 13.27 13.30
CA GLY A 123 -0.29 11.98 13.97
C GLY A 123 -0.81 10.84 13.09
N CYS A 124 -1.94 11.04 12.42
CA CYS A 124 -2.43 10.07 11.43
C CYS A 124 -1.45 9.91 10.25
N TYR A 125 -0.80 10.99 9.82
CA TYR A 125 0.22 10.91 8.77
C TYR A 125 1.49 10.17 9.22
N GLU A 126 1.96 10.37 10.46
CA GLU A 126 3.07 9.60 11.03
C GLU A 126 2.74 8.11 11.14
N GLU A 127 1.52 7.77 11.54
CA GLU A 127 1.05 6.37 11.55
C GLU A 127 0.95 5.79 10.14
N PHE A 128 0.52 6.57 9.15
CA PHE A 128 0.53 6.14 7.75
C PHE A 128 1.95 5.79 7.28
N LEU A 129 2.95 6.62 7.61
CA LEU A 129 4.35 6.30 7.28
C LEU A 129 4.83 4.99 7.94
N ASP A 130 4.48 4.78 9.20
CA ASP A 130 4.77 3.50 9.90
C ASP A 130 4.04 2.32 9.24
N THR A 131 2.82 2.53 8.74
CA THR A 131 2.04 1.52 8.01
C THR A 131 2.71 1.15 6.69
N VAL A 132 3.18 2.13 5.91
CA VAL A 132 3.94 1.88 4.68
C VAL A 132 5.21 1.08 4.99
N TYR A 133 5.92 1.43 6.07
CA TYR A 133 7.08 0.65 6.52
C TYR A 133 6.73 -0.81 6.84
N LYS A 134 5.67 -1.05 7.61
CA LYS A 134 5.20 -2.39 7.96
C LYS A 134 4.76 -3.18 6.73
N PHE A 135 4.10 -2.54 5.77
CA PHE A 135 3.76 -3.15 4.49
C PHE A 135 5.01 -3.60 3.73
N LEU A 136 6.01 -2.72 3.59
CA LEU A 136 7.27 -3.03 2.92
C LEU A 136 8.02 -4.19 3.60
N LYS A 137 7.99 -4.26 4.93
CA LYS A 137 8.57 -5.39 5.68
C LYS A 137 7.85 -6.70 5.37
N ALA A 138 6.52 -6.70 5.36
CA ALA A 138 5.72 -7.89 5.17
C ALA A 138 5.79 -8.43 3.73
N THR A 139 5.77 -7.54 2.73
CA THR A 139 5.78 -7.94 1.31
C THR A 139 7.18 -8.01 0.71
N GLU A 140 8.22 -7.64 1.48
CA GLU A 140 9.59 -7.42 1.00
C GLU A 140 9.66 -6.50 -0.24
N GLY A 141 8.72 -5.55 -0.31
CA GLY A 141 8.50 -4.69 -1.48
C GLY A 141 9.46 -3.51 -1.58
N CYS A 142 9.32 -2.75 -2.67
CA CYS A 142 10.05 -1.50 -2.88
C CYS A 142 9.12 -0.38 -3.38
N VAL A 143 9.18 0.79 -2.73
CA VAL A 143 8.53 2.03 -3.19
C VAL A 143 9.27 2.57 -4.40
N VAL A 144 8.60 2.73 -5.54
CA VAL A 144 9.25 3.14 -6.79
C VAL A 144 9.06 4.61 -7.15
N ASN A 145 7.97 5.24 -6.71
CA ASN A 145 7.69 6.65 -7.02
C ASN A 145 8.47 7.65 -6.14
N PHE A 146 9.27 7.16 -5.17
CA PHE A 146 10.13 7.99 -4.31
C PHE A 146 11.59 7.49 -4.21
N GLY A 147 12.10 6.87 -5.28
CA GLY A 147 13.52 6.52 -5.39
C GLY A 147 13.88 5.12 -4.92
N GLU A 148 13.05 4.12 -5.23
CA GLU A 148 13.34 2.69 -5.04
C GLU A 148 13.73 2.34 -3.59
N LEU A 149 12.84 2.68 -2.65
CA LEU A 149 13.04 2.51 -1.22
C LEU A 149 12.50 1.15 -0.77
N ASP A 150 13.36 0.30 -0.22
CA ASP A 150 12.92 -0.84 0.57
C ASP A 150 12.59 -0.42 2.01
N ALA A 151 12.14 -1.35 2.84
CA ALA A 151 11.71 -1.05 4.21
C ALA A 151 12.79 -0.32 5.05
N ASP A 152 14.05 -0.74 4.95
CA ASP A 152 15.13 -0.17 5.77
C ASP A 152 15.46 1.26 5.30
N ARG A 153 15.57 1.48 3.98
CA ARG A 153 15.75 2.83 3.41
C ARG A 153 14.55 3.75 3.64
N PHE A 154 13.34 3.21 3.60
CA PHE A 154 12.13 3.95 3.90
C PHE A 154 12.14 4.43 5.35
N LYS A 155 12.48 3.54 6.29
CA LYS A 155 12.61 3.87 7.71
C LYS A 155 13.65 4.97 7.92
N GLU A 156 14.85 4.83 7.36
CA GLU A 156 15.91 5.86 7.46
C GLU A 156 15.45 7.23 6.95
N LYS A 157 14.66 7.26 5.88
CA LYS A 157 14.25 8.51 5.24
C LYS A 157 13.08 9.19 5.93
N TYR A 158 12.13 8.44 6.48
CA TYR A 158 10.84 8.97 6.93
C TYR A 158 10.53 8.76 8.41
N LEU A 159 11.16 7.77 9.07
CA LEU A 159 10.82 7.37 10.44
C LEU A 159 12.00 7.50 11.43
N SER A 160 13.23 7.59 10.92
CA SER A 160 14.42 7.86 11.75
C SER A 160 14.58 9.38 11.90
N ALA A 161 14.18 9.90 13.06
CA ALA A 161 14.50 11.26 13.49
C ALA A 161 15.92 11.36 14.07
#